data_AF-A0A3S1H922-F1
#
_entry.id   AF-A0A3S1H922-F1
#
_cell.length_a   1.000
_cell.length_b   1.000
_cell.length_c   1.000
_cell.angle_alpha   90.00
_cell.angle_beta   90.00
_cell.angle_gamma   90.00
#
_symmetry.space_group_name_H-M   'P 1'
#
loop_
_entity.id
_entity.type
_entity.pdbx_description
1 polymer ?
#
loop_
_entity_poly.entity_id
_entity_poly.type
_entity_poly.pdbx_seq_one_letter_code
_entity_poly.pdbx_strand_id
1 'polypeptide(L)'
;QEWMANNLPRKGVIVDAGQWGEPKLPPKAERVYGTPAKSDCTAMYLDRDGKVQSVHYRMPEAKKVKGKDGSGSDAAGTDDTGIVSKQRPDVTRKGIEMIGDLRTDALHEALARAPIEDDTLMALLVLAFAGQNVTVASGARDISYYGAASLGEHASRLFNAEGALEFDLDTLRVSVRSLLIDVLSCRENKSNSGIVARVAGNAIGADNFLSNMGTEEFLSCLSRPALEGSCKDTPVLPRARVKDTRAALVEHFREERFVHPAALFAPDKARLSSWLTGNTASGEDDPDDQGEGPEAGDDAGAELSDEEPFREAAE
;
A
#
# COMPACT_ATOMS: atom_id res chain seq x y z
N GLN A 1 18.81 11.00 30.38
CA GLN A 1 19.24 10.27 29.17
C GLN A 1 19.72 8.86 29.46
N GLU A 2 20.45 8.61 30.55
CA GLU A 2 20.94 7.26 30.93
C GLU A 2 19.85 6.18 31.02
N TRP A 3 18.66 6.51 31.52
CA TRP A 3 17.53 5.57 31.57
C TRP A 3 17.05 5.12 30.18
N MET A 4 17.00 6.02 29.19
CA MET A 4 16.58 5.70 27.82
C MET A 4 17.61 4.82 27.10
N ALA A 5 18.90 4.99 27.41
CA ALA A 5 19.96 4.13 26.88
C ALA A 5 19.87 2.70 27.44
N ASN A 6 19.46 2.55 28.71
CA ASN A 6 19.30 1.25 29.36
C ASN A 6 17.98 0.53 29.03
N ASN A 7 16.96 1.23 28.52
CA ASN A 7 15.63 0.68 28.19
C ASN A 7 15.32 0.74 26.68
N LEU A 8 16.35 0.89 25.86
CA LEU A 8 16.21 1.01 24.41
C LEU A 8 15.85 -0.36 23.80
N PRO A 9 14.76 -0.47 23.02
CA PRO A 9 14.43 -1.71 22.30
C PRO A 9 15.54 -2.10 21.32
N ARG A 10 15.57 -3.38 20.89
CA ARG A 10 16.64 -3.94 20.03
C ARG A 10 16.84 -3.23 18.68
N LYS A 11 15.87 -2.42 18.23
CA LYS A 11 15.92 -1.51 17.06
C LYS A 11 15.56 -0.06 17.44
N GLY A 12 15.86 0.31 18.66
CA GLY A 12 15.52 1.61 19.22
C GLY A 12 16.58 2.67 18.88
N VAL A 13 16.15 3.92 18.68
CA VAL A 13 17.03 5.09 18.57
C VAL A 13 16.52 6.19 19.49
N ILE A 14 17.41 6.87 20.20
CA ILE A 14 17.04 8.06 20.96
C ILE A 14 17.09 9.25 20.02
N VAL A 15 15.99 9.99 19.92
CA VAL A 15 15.88 11.18 19.05
C VAL A 15 15.50 12.41 19.87
N ASP A 16 15.93 13.58 19.42
CA ASP A 16 15.55 14.84 20.04
C ASP A 16 14.12 15.22 19.67
N ALA A 17 13.44 15.94 20.58
CA ALA A 17 12.18 16.60 20.24
C ALA A 17 12.43 17.82 19.34
N GLY A 18 11.57 17.98 18.32
CA GLY A 18 11.46 19.16 17.49
C GLY A 18 10.84 20.33 18.23
N GLN A 19 10.80 21.49 17.56
CA GLN A 19 10.29 22.75 18.11
C GLN A 19 8.83 22.66 18.63
N TRP A 20 8.06 21.69 18.13
CA TRP A 20 6.68 21.44 18.50
C TRP A 20 6.47 20.18 19.37
N GLY A 21 7.54 19.59 19.93
CA GLY A 21 7.46 18.42 20.79
C GLY A 21 7.29 17.08 20.05
N GLU A 22 7.45 17.08 18.73
CA GLU A 22 7.44 15.88 17.90
C GLU A 22 8.84 15.24 17.79
N PRO A 23 8.98 13.92 17.69
CA PRO A 23 10.29 13.29 17.56
C PRO A 23 10.95 13.64 16.22
N LYS A 24 12.22 14.07 16.25
CA LYS A 24 13.06 14.21 15.05
C LYS A 24 13.49 12.83 14.55
N LEU A 25 12.62 12.19 13.77
CA LEU A 25 12.93 10.89 13.17
C LEU A 25 14.10 11.00 12.16
N PRO A 26 14.86 9.91 11.93
CA PRO A 26 15.92 9.89 10.93
C PRO A 26 15.43 10.33 9.54
N PRO A 27 16.30 10.95 8.71
CA PRO A 27 15.91 11.37 7.36
C PRO A 27 15.34 10.19 6.57
N LYS A 28 14.19 10.41 5.92
CA LYS A 28 13.41 9.41 5.16
C LYS A 28 12.64 8.39 6.01
N ALA A 29 12.71 8.44 7.34
CA ALA A 29 11.88 7.59 8.19
C ALA A 29 10.38 7.92 8.00
N GLU A 30 9.58 6.87 7.87
CA GLU A 30 8.11 6.95 7.85
C GLU A 30 7.59 6.53 9.23
N ARG A 31 6.75 7.36 9.86
CA ARG A 31 6.18 7.05 11.16
C ARG A 31 5.04 6.03 11.00
N VAL A 32 5.01 5.04 11.89
CA VAL A 32 3.96 4.01 11.94
C VAL A 32 2.91 4.44 12.97
N TYR A 33 1.65 4.53 12.54
CA TYR A 33 0.51 4.94 13.39
C TYR A 33 -0.40 3.77 13.80
N GLY A 34 -0.38 2.67 13.05
CA GLY A 34 -1.05 1.41 13.40
C GLY A 34 -0.20 0.47 14.27
N THR A 35 -0.53 -0.83 14.23
CA THR A 35 0.21 -1.85 14.99
C THR A 35 1.61 -2.04 14.39
N PRO A 36 2.70 -1.88 15.18
CA PRO A 36 4.07 -2.00 14.66
C PRO A 36 4.43 -3.45 14.30
N ALA A 37 5.10 -3.64 13.17
CA ALA A 37 5.66 -4.91 12.73
C ALA A 37 7.03 -5.19 13.38
N LYS A 38 7.46 -6.46 13.40
CA LYS A 38 8.81 -6.84 13.92
C LYS A 38 9.97 -6.19 13.15
N SER A 39 9.73 -5.73 11.92
CA SER A 39 10.70 -5.02 11.09
C SER A 39 10.89 -3.56 11.51
N ASP A 40 9.93 -2.97 12.23
CA ASP A 40 9.91 -1.54 12.57
C ASP A 40 10.92 -1.17 13.66
N CYS A 41 11.35 0.08 13.60
CA CYS A 41 12.23 0.70 14.58
C CYS A 41 11.42 1.50 15.59
N THR A 42 11.96 1.70 16.79
CA THR A 42 11.32 2.51 17.84
C THR A 42 12.17 3.75 18.08
N ALA A 43 11.59 4.95 18.01
CA ALA A 43 12.27 6.16 18.45
C ALA A 43 11.77 6.55 19.85
N MET A 44 12.69 6.72 20.79
CA MET A 44 12.40 7.25 22.13
C MET A 44 12.85 8.69 22.22
N TYR A 45 12.01 9.57 22.78
CA TYR A 45 12.34 10.98 22.95
C TYR A 45 11.77 11.53 24.26
N LEU A 46 12.36 12.63 24.73
CA LEU A 46 11.83 13.38 25.86
C LEU A 46 10.87 14.46 25.32
N ASP A 47 9.61 14.43 25.75
CA ASP A 47 8.68 15.51 25.44
C ASP A 47 8.99 16.78 26.26
N ARG A 48 8.26 17.86 25.96
CA ARG A 48 8.45 19.16 26.65
C ARG A 48 8.17 19.10 28.15
N ASP A 49 7.39 18.12 28.60
CA ASP A 49 7.04 17.90 30.00
C ASP A 49 8.05 16.98 30.71
N GLY A 50 9.13 16.59 30.01
CA GLY A 50 10.19 15.72 30.54
C GLY A 50 9.82 14.25 30.61
N LYS A 51 8.72 13.82 29.96
CA LYS A 51 8.30 12.43 29.92
C LYS A 51 8.92 11.73 28.71
N VAL A 52 9.24 10.45 28.89
CA VAL A 52 9.75 9.62 27.82
C VAL A 52 8.59 9.12 26.97
N GLN A 53 8.60 9.45 25.69
CA GLN A 53 7.63 9.00 24.69
C GLN A 53 8.31 8.03 23.72
N SER A 54 7.53 7.08 23.18
CA SER A 54 7.99 6.13 22.16
C SER A 54 7.12 6.23 20.92
N VAL A 55 7.74 6.25 19.75
CA VAL A 55 7.05 6.16 18.46
C VAL A 55 7.69 5.08 17.61
N HIS A 56 6.92 4.42 16.75
CA HIS A 56 7.45 3.45 15.80
C HIS A 56 7.67 4.10 14.44
N TYR A 57 8.73 3.71 13.74
CA TYR A 57 9.05 4.21 12.42
C TYR A 57 9.71 3.13 11.56
N ARG A 58 9.58 3.25 10.25
CA ARG A 58 10.18 2.36 9.25
C ARG A 58 11.10 3.15 8.34
N MET A 59 12.25 2.57 8.00
CA MET A 59 13.15 3.13 6.99
C MET A 59 12.79 2.62 5.60
N PRO A 60 12.70 3.46 4.57
CA PRO A 60 12.56 3.03 3.20
C PRO A 60 13.86 2.38 2.73
N GLU A 61 13.77 1.21 2.12
CA GLU A 61 14.94 0.52 1.56
C GLU A 61 15.60 1.38 0.48
N ALA A 62 16.92 1.52 0.56
CA ALA A 62 17.68 2.37 -0.34
C ALA A 62 17.58 1.84 -1.78
N LYS A 63 16.88 2.58 -2.66
CA LYS A 63 17.07 2.46 -4.11
C LYS A 63 18.55 2.71 -4.40
N LYS A 64 19.25 1.72 -4.96
CA LYS A 64 20.58 1.94 -5.53
C LYS A 64 20.43 2.92 -6.69
N VAL A 65 20.93 4.14 -6.52
CA VAL A 65 20.92 5.17 -7.58
C VAL A 65 22.12 4.95 -8.48
N LYS A 66 21.85 4.82 -9.78
CA LYS A 66 22.84 4.79 -10.87
C LYS A 66 22.97 6.21 -11.42
N GLY A 67 24.21 6.72 -11.49
CA GLY A 67 24.68 7.82 -12.36
C GLY A 67 24.29 9.25 -11.97
N LYS A 68 25.27 10.10 -11.68
CA LYS A 68 25.12 11.56 -11.50
C LYS A 68 26.19 12.27 -12.34
N ASP A 69 25.75 12.97 -13.38
CA ASP A 69 26.35 14.15 -14.02
C ASP A 69 25.18 15.15 -14.12
N GLY A 70 25.22 16.46 -13.92
CA GLY A 70 26.24 17.44 -13.56
C GLY A 70 25.67 18.82 -13.95
N SER A 71 25.80 19.83 -13.06
CA SER A 71 25.52 21.28 -13.27
C SER A 71 24.04 21.72 -13.40
N GLY A 72 23.53 22.84 -12.88
CA GLY A 72 24.10 23.99 -12.17
C GLY A 72 23.11 25.18 -12.22
N SER A 73 23.27 26.09 -11.24
CA SER A 73 22.78 27.50 -11.12
C SER A 73 21.33 27.84 -10.76
N ASP A 74 21.25 28.63 -9.68
CA ASP A 74 20.17 29.49 -9.19
C ASP A 74 19.81 30.64 -10.15
N ALA A 75 18.55 31.10 -10.12
CA ALA A 75 18.21 32.53 -10.11
C ALA A 75 16.71 32.74 -9.80
N ALA A 76 16.45 33.79 -9.03
CA ALA A 76 15.17 34.23 -8.51
C ALA A 76 14.20 34.76 -9.60
N GLY A 77 12.90 34.65 -9.32
CA GLY A 77 11.83 35.32 -10.05
C GLY A 77 10.59 35.42 -9.19
N THR A 78 10.42 36.56 -8.53
CA THR A 78 9.14 37.04 -7.98
C THR A 78 8.13 37.19 -9.11
N ASP A 79 6.94 36.61 -8.95
CA ASP A 79 5.76 37.25 -9.52
C ASP A 79 4.52 36.97 -8.65
N ASP A 80 3.95 38.07 -8.18
CA ASP A 80 2.68 38.17 -7.47
C ASP A 80 1.56 37.94 -8.48
N THR A 81 0.99 36.75 -8.45
CA THR A 81 -0.25 36.45 -9.19
C THR A 81 -1.24 35.80 -8.23
N GLY A 82 -2.41 36.44 -8.17
CA GLY A 82 -3.50 36.21 -7.22
C GLY A 82 -3.60 34.79 -6.67
N ILE A 83 -3.42 34.68 -5.36
CA ILE A 83 -3.69 33.48 -4.58
C ILE A 83 -5.20 33.22 -4.66
N VAL A 84 -5.63 32.51 -5.70
CA VAL A 84 -6.81 31.64 -5.59
C VAL A 84 -6.39 30.62 -4.55
N SER A 85 -6.73 30.89 -3.29
CA SER A 85 -6.40 30.02 -2.18
C SER A 85 -6.92 28.64 -2.51
N LYS A 86 -6.04 27.71 -2.90
CA LYS A 86 -6.39 26.30 -3.07
C LYS A 86 -7.13 25.90 -1.80
N GLN A 87 -8.43 25.64 -1.94
CA GLN A 87 -9.27 25.26 -0.82
C GLN A 87 -8.58 24.07 -0.16
N ARG A 88 -8.23 24.23 1.12
CA ARG A 88 -7.46 23.22 1.85
C ARG A 88 -8.21 21.89 1.73
N PRO A 89 -7.55 20.79 1.35
CA PRO A 89 -8.19 19.48 1.29
C PRO A 89 -8.92 19.17 2.59
N ASP A 90 -10.09 18.52 2.48
CA ASP A 90 -10.93 18.21 3.64
C ASP A 90 -10.23 17.33 4.65
N VAL A 91 -9.34 16.46 4.17
CA VAL A 91 -8.46 15.63 4.98
C VAL A 91 -7.02 15.96 4.61
N THR A 92 -6.19 16.24 5.62
CA THR A 92 -4.75 16.48 5.42
C THR A 92 -4.04 15.22 4.92
N ARG A 93 -2.82 15.35 4.37
CA ARG A 93 -1.98 14.19 3.98
C ARG A 93 -1.82 13.17 5.11
N LYS A 94 -1.56 13.63 6.33
CA LYS A 94 -1.50 12.75 7.53
C LYS A 94 -2.83 12.01 7.73
N GLY A 95 -3.96 12.69 7.55
CA GLY A 95 -5.28 12.06 7.60
C GLY A 95 -5.47 10.98 6.54
N ILE A 96 -5.00 11.18 5.32
CA ILE A 96 -5.07 10.17 4.25
C ILE A 96 -4.17 8.96 4.58
N GLU A 97 -2.96 9.18 5.09
CA GLU A 97 -2.08 8.11 5.56
C GLU A 97 -2.74 7.28 6.67
N MET A 98 -3.34 7.93 7.67
CA MET A 98 -4.11 7.25 8.73
C MET A 98 -5.29 6.47 8.17
N ILE A 99 -6.03 7.02 7.19
CA ILE A 99 -7.12 6.30 6.53
C ILE A 99 -6.61 5.02 5.86
N GLY A 100 -5.44 5.09 5.19
CA GLY A 100 -4.82 3.92 4.56
C GLY A 100 -4.47 2.83 5.56
N ASP A 101 -3.91 3.20 6.72
CA ASP A 101 -3.63 2.26 7.82
C ASP A 101 -4.92 1.66 8.39
N LEU A 102 -5.90 2.49 8.74
CA LEU A 102 -7.17 2.04 9.32
C LEU A 102 -7.95 1.11 8.37
N ARG A 103 -7.93 1.40 7.07
CA ARG A 103 -8.47 0.49 6.05
C ARG A 103 -7.72 -0.82 6.03
N THR A 104 -6.40 -0.78 6.02
CA THR A 104 -5.60 -2.02 5.95
C THR A 104 -5.91 -2.92 7.15
N ASP A 105 -5.95 -2.35 8.35
CA ASP A 105 -6.29 -3.10 9.56
C ASP A 105 -7.72 -3.68 9.49
N ALA A 106 -8.70 -2.89 9.03
CA ALA A 106 -10.08 -3.35 8.87
C ALA A 106 -10.24 -4.43 7.79
N LEU A 107 -9.51 -4.31 6.67
CA LEU A 107 -9.47 -5.31 5.60
C LEU A 107 -8.87 -6.61 6.12
N HIS A 108 -7.77 -6.54 6.85
CA HIS A 108 -7.10 -7.70 7.44
C HIS A 108 -7.97 -8.38 8.49
N GLU A 109 -8.66 -7.60 9.32
CA GLU A 109 -9.60 -8.15 10.30
C GLU A 109 -10.81 -8.81 9.63
N ALA A 110 -11.37 -8.18 8.58
CA ALA A 110 -12.45 -8.76 7.80
C ALA A 110 -12.01 -10.07 7.12
N LEU A 111 -10.82 -10.10 6.51
CA LEU A 111 -10.22 -11.31 5.95
C LEU A 111 -9.90 -12.36 7.01
N ALA A 112 -9.72 -11.99 8.27
CA ALA A 112 -9.50 -12.95 9.35
C ALA A 112 -10.82 -13.51 9.88
N ARG A 113 -11.88 -12.71 10.01
CA ARG A 113 -13.08 -13.06 10.81
C ARG A 113 -14.40 -13.09 10.05
N ALA A 114 -14.54 -12.36 8.95
CA ALA A 114 -15.82 -12.28 8.23
C ALA A 114 -16.19 -13.63 7.60
N PRO A 115 -17.48 -13.99 7.56
CA PRO A 115 -17.97 -15.09 6.75
C PRO A 115 -17.80 -14.71 5.27
N ILE A 116 -16.91 -15.41 4.56
CA ILE A 116 -16.64 -15.18 3.14
C ILE A 116 -16.84 -16.50 2.43
N GLU A 117 -17.67 -16.48 1.39
CA GLU A 117 -17.92 -17.63 0.53
C GLU A 117 -16.68 -18.00 -0.29
N ASP A 118 -16.56 -19.28 -0.66
CA ASP A 118 -15.37 -19.80 -1.34
C ASP A 118 -15.16 -19.17 -2.72
N ASP A 119 -16.25 -18.90 -3.45
CA ASP A 119 -16.23 -18.20 -4.74
C ASP A 119 -15.67 -16.78 -4.61
N THR A 120 -16.04 -16.08 -3.54
CA THR A 120 -15.57 -14.75 -3.22
C THR A 120 -14.08 -14.80 -2.86
N LEU A 121 -13.63 -15.76 -2.04
CA LEU A 121 -12.20 -15.95 -1.75
C LEU A 121 -11.38 -16.20 -3.02
N MET A 122 -11.88 -17.02 -3.95
CA MET A 122 -11.23 -17.24 -5.24
C MET A 122 -11.18 -15.96 -6.08
N ALA A 123 -12.26 -15.19 -6.14
CA ALA A 123 -12.28 -13.91 -6.85
C ALA A 123 -11.30 -12.89 -6.25
N LEU A 124 -11.20 -12.84 -4.91
CA LEU A 124 -10.25 -11.98 -4.21
C LEU A 124 -8.80 -12.37 -4.49
N LEU A 125 -8.52 -13.67 -4.65
CA LEU A 125 -7.19 -14.14 -5.01
C LEU A 125 -6.79 -13.63 -6.40
N VAL A 126 -7.70 -13.68 -7.37
CA VAL A 126 -7.48 -13.10 -8.71
C VAL A 126 -7.24 -11.58 -8.60
N LEU A 127 -8.05 -10.87 -7.82
CA LEU A 127 -7.88 -9.43 -7.60
C LEU A 127 -6.54 -9.09 -6.93
N ALA A 128 -6.07 -9.91 -6.00
CA ALA A 128 -4.81 -9.70 -5.30
C ALA A 128 -3.62 -9.70 -6.27
N PHE A 129 -3.60 -10.61 -7.26
CA PHE A 129 -2.57 -10.63 -8.31
C PHE A 129 -2.64 -9.43 -9.28
N ALA A 130 -3.80 -8.77 -9.37
CA ALA A 130 -3.96 -7.52 -10.12
C ALA A 130 -3.63 -6.26 -9.29
N GLY A 131 -3.16 -6.44 -8.04
CA GLY A 131 -2.75 -5.36 -7.15
C GLY A 131 -1.47 -4.66 -7.60
N GLN A 132 -1.40 -3.34 -7.37
CA GLN A 132 -0.26 -2.51 -7.76
C GLN A 132 1.03 -2.82 -6.98
N ASN A 133 0.94 -3.56 -5.88
CA ASN A 133 2.04 -3.95 -5.02
C ASN A 133 2.56 -5.38 -5.27
N VAL A 134 1.96 -6.11 -6.21
CA VAL A 134 2.32 -7.48 -6.55
C VAL A 134 3.11 -7.51 -7.84
N THR A 135 4.23 -8.24 -7.84
CA THR A 135 5.03 -8.49 -9.04
C THR A 135 5.14 -10.00 -9.25
N VAL A 136 4.59 -10.49 -10.35
CA VAL A 136 4.67 -11.91 -10.73
C VAL A 136 5.69 -12.07 -11.85
N ALA A 137 6.68 -12.95 -11.64
CA ALA A 137 7.56 -13.43 -12.69
C ALA A 137 6.74 -14.32 -13.64
N SER A 138 6.60 -13.93 -14.91
CA SER A 138 5.91 -14.77 -15.90
C SER A 138 6.93 -15.50 -16.78
N GLY A 139 6.76 -16.81 -16.99
CA GLY A 139 7.52 -17.54 -18.02
C GLY A 139 7.12 -17.15 -19.45
N ALA A 140 6.02 -16.42 -19.62
CA ALA A 140 5.53 -15.91 -20.90
C ALA A 140 5.96 -14.44 -21.18
N ARG A 141 6.52 -13.72 -20.20
CA ARG A 141 6.95 -12.31 -20.35
C ARG A 141 8.20 -12.02 -19.52
N ASP A 142 9.18 -11.33 -20.10
CA ASP A 142 10.58 -11.31 -19.65
C ASP A 142 10.92 -10.39 -18.44
N ILE A 143 10.06 -10.26 -17.42
CA ILE A 143 10.38 -9.48 -16.20
C ILE A 143 9.79 -10.08 -14.91
N SER A 144 10.60 -10.14 -13.85
CA SER A 144 10.26 -10.46 -12.44
C SER A 144 10.83 -9.38 -11.49
N TYR A 145 10.25 -9.03 -10.33
CA TYR A 145 10.47 -9.58 -8.96
C TYR A 145 9.71 -8.75 -7.90
N TYR A 146 9.13 -9.36 -6.84
CA TYR A 146 9.57 -9.36 -5.41
C TYR A 146 8.53 -10.01 -4.48
N GLY A 147 8.98 -10.84 -3.52
CA GLY A 147 8.25 -11.10 -2.25
C GLY A 147 7.75 -12.53 -1.95
N ALA A 148 8.55 -13.59 -2.13
CA ALA A 148 8.08 -14.98 -2.04
C ALA A 148 8.11 -15.66 -0.64
N ALA A 149 8.82 -15.09 0.35
CA ALA A 149 9.14 -15.84 1.57
C ALA A 149 7.93 -16.15 2.47
N SER A 150 7.06 -15.17 2.75
CA SER A 150 5.87 -15.42 3.59
C SER A 150 4.75 -16.14 2.84
N LEU A 151 4.63 -15.91 1.53
CA LEU A 151 3.64 -16.58 0.69
C LEU A 151 3.89 -18.09 0.60
N GLY A 152 5.16 -18.51 0.59
CA GLY A 152 5.54 -19.92 0.63
C GLY A 152 5.13 -20.64 1.91
N GLU A 153 5.06 -19.94 3.06
CA GLU A 153 4.62 -20.53 4.33
C GLU A 153 3.12 -20.87 4.33
N HIS A 154 2.29 -20.11 3.62
CA HIS A 154 0.87 -20.42 3.50
C HIS A 154 0.64 -21.57 2.51
N ALA A 155 1.42 -21.62 1.43
CA ALA A 155 1.35 -22.69 0.44
C ALA A 155 1.81 -24.04 1.00
N SER A 156 2.85 -24.07 1.84
CA SER A 156 3.38 -25.31 2.41
C SER A 156 2.39 -26.08 3.28
N ARG A 157 1.41 -25.38 3.89
CA ARG A 157 0.33 -26.00 4.67
C ARG A 157 -0.62 -26.87 3.85
N LEU A 158 -0.58 -26.74 2.52
CA LEU A 158 -1.40 -27.53 1.60
C LEU A 158 -0.75 -28.88 1.25
N PHE A 159 0.45 -29.15 1.77
CA PHE A 159 1.17 -30.39 1.51
C PHE A 159 1.22 -31.26 2.77
N ASN A 160 1.15 -32.57 2.59
CA ASN A 160 1.37 -33.54 3.66
C ASN A 160 2.88 -33.72 3.96
N ALA A 161 3.22 -34.56 4.94
CA ALA A 161 4.61 -34.77 5.38
C ALA A 161 5.52 -35.35 4.29
N GLU A 162 4.91 -36.08 3.34
CA GLU A 162 5.56 -36.70 2.19
C GLU A 162 5.72 -35.73 1.01
N GLY A 163 5.14 -34.51 1.09
CA GLY A 163 5.20 -33.49 0.06
C GLY A 163 4.16 -33.65 -1.06
N ALA A 164 3.11 -34.45 -0.87
CA ALA A 164 1.98 -34.50 -1.78
C ALA A 164 0.97 -33.38 -1.46
N LEU A 165 0.37 -32.80 -2.50
CA LEU A 165 -0.67 -31.79 -2.36
C LEU A 165 -1.97 -32.44 -1.87
N GLU A 166 -2.22 -32.33 -0.57
CA GLU A 166 -3.34 -32.98 0.11
C GLU A 166 -3.79 -32.07 1.27
N PHE A 167 -5.03 -31.58 1.21
CA PHE A 167 -5.58 -30.63 2.16
C PHE A 167 -7.10 -30.72 2.24
N ASP A 168 -7.68 -30.33 3.38
CA ASP A 168 -9.12 -30.10 3.52
C ASP A 168 -9.51 -28.65 3.20
N LEU A 169 -10.82 -28.41 3.02
CA LEU A 169 -11.33 -27.08 2.63
C LEU A 169 -11.09 -26.01 3.69
N ASP A 170 -11.09 -26.34 4.98
CA ASP A 170 -10.87 -25.35 6.04
C ASP A 170 -9.40 -24.93 6.07
N THR A 171 -8.48 -25.88 5.89
CA THR A 171 -7.05 -25.59 5.69
C THR A 171 -6.84 -24.69 4.47
N LEU A 172 -7.48 -24.99 3.33
CA LEU A 172 -7.40 -24.15 2.14
C LEU A 172 -7.90 -22.73 2.42
N ARG A 173 -9.07 -22.58 3.05
CA ARG A 173 -9.65 -21.27 3.41
C ARG A 173 -8.69 -20.46 4.29
N VAL A 174 -8.11 -21.08 5.33
CA VAL A 174 -7.15 -20.41 6.21
C VAL A 174 -5.90 -19.97 5.44
N SER A 175 -5.36 -20.81 4.57
CA SER A 175 -4.20 -20.46 3.74
C SER A 175 -4.50 -19.31 2.78
N VAL A 176 -5.65 -19.34 2.08
CA VAL A 176 -6.05 -18.26 1.17
C VAL A 176 -6.26 -16.95 1.92
N ARG A 177 -6.95 -16.96 3.06
CA ARG A 177 -7.15 -15.77 3.90
C ARG A 177 -5.83 -15.18 4.38
N SER A 178 -4.90 -16.04 4.81
CA SER A 178 -3.57 -15.61 5.26
C SER A 178 -2.75 -14.99 4.12
N LEU A 179 -2.82 -15.58 2.92
CA LEU A 179 -2.18 -15.04 1.72
C LEU A 179 -2.78 -13.68 1.32
N LEU A 180 -4.11 -13.55 1.35
CA LEU A 180 -4.80 -12.30 1.05
C LEU A 180 -4.44 -11.19 2.05
N ILE A 181 -4.24 -11.52 3.33
CA ILE A 181 -3.78 -10.59 4.37
C ILE A 181 -2.35 -10.10 4.07
N ASP A 182 -1.46 -11.00 3.67
CA ASP A 182 -0.07 -10.63 3.32
C ASP A 182 0.01 -9.71 2.09
N VAL A 183 -0.94 -9.86 1.15
CA VAL A 183 -0.91 -9.20 -0.15
C VAL A 183 -1.72 -7.91 -0.18
N LEU A 184 -2.97 -7.91 0.29
CA LEU A 184 -3.88 -6.78 0.10
C LEU A 184 -3.64 -5.70 1.16
N SER A 185 -3.36 -4.47 0.70
CA SER A 185 -3.13 -3.32 1.58
C SER A 185 -3.66 -2.04 0.96
N CYS A 186 -4.25 -1.19 1.82
CA CYS A 186 -4.76 0.14 1.47
C CYS A 186 -3.80 1.26 1.92
N ARG A 187 -2.61 0.93 2.43
CA ARG A 187 -1.63 1.93 2.88
C ARG A 187 -1.14 2.77 1.72
N GLU A 188 -0.78 4.02 1.97
CA GLU A 188 -0.30 4.96 0.94
C GLU A 188 1.20 4.80 0.59
N ASN A 189 1.80 3.65 0.90
CA ASN A 189 3.22 3.36 0.67
C ASN A 189 3.41 2.25 -0.38
N LYS A 190 4.62 1.68 -0.49
CA LYS A 190 4.94 0.65 -1.49
C LYS A 190 4.06 -0.62 -1.42
N SER A 191 3.35 -0.83 -0.31
CA SER A 191 2.42 -1.95 -0.15
C SER A 191 1.03 -1.67 -0.72
N ASN A 192 0.75 -0.46 -1.22
CA ASN A 192 -0.58 -0.12 -1.73
C ASN A 192 -0.99 -1.02 -2.89
N SER A 193 -2.05 -1.81 -2.71
CA SER A 193 -2.62 -2.61 -3.81
C SER A 193 -3.46 -1.77 -4.76
N GLY A 194 -3.77 -0.53 -4.41
CA GLY A 194 -4.57 0.38 -5.22
C GLY A 194 -6.06 0.09 -5.13
N ILE A 195 -6.77 0.25 -6.24
CA ILE A 195 -8.24 0.15 -6.26
C ILE A 195 -8.76 -1.26 -5.97
N VAL A 196 -7.98 -2.30 -6.23
CA VAL A 196 -8.41 -3.68 -5.98
C VAL A 196 -8.57 -3.99 -4.48
N ALA A 197 -7.74 -3.41 -3.60
CA ALA A 197 -7.94 -3.56 -2.15
C ALA A 197 -9.21 -2.86 -1.65
N ARG A 198 -9.62 -1.77 -2.33
CA ARG A 198 -10.89 -1.07 -2.07
C ARG A 198 -12.07 -1.96 -2.44
N VAL A 199 -12.03 -2.53 -3.65
CA VAL A 199 -13.05 -3.47 -4.16
C VAL A 199 -13.13 -4.71 -3.25
N ALA A 200 -11.99 -5.29 -2.87
CA ALA A 200 -11.91 -6.44 -2.00
C ALA A 200 -12.59 -6.17 -0.64
N GLY A 201 -12.21 -5.07 0.03
CA GLY A 201 -12.81 -4.72 1.30
C GLY A 201 -14.31 -4.40 1.19
N ASN A 202 -14.75 -3.79 0.09
CA ASN A 202 -16.18 -3.56 -0.14
C ASN A 202 -16.94 -4.87 -0.32
N ALA A 203 -16.37 -5.84 -1.04
CA ALA A 203 -17.00 -7.14 -1.30
C ALA A 203 -17.18 -7.97 -0.02
N ILE A 204 -16.26 -7.86 0.94
CA ILE A 204 -16.29 -8.63 2.20
C ILE A 204 -16.88 -7.84 3.39
N GLY A 205 -17.41 -6.65 3.14
CA GLY A 205 -18.00 -5.80 4.20
C GLY A 205 -16.99 -5.29 5.23
N ALA A 206 -15.77 -4.96 4.80
CA ALA A 206 -14.68 -4.48 5.67
C ALA A 206 -15.00 -3.14 6.36
N ASP A 207 -15.99 -2.38 5.89
CA ASP A 207 -16.49 -1.17 6.56
C ASP A 207 -16.96 -1.42 8.00
N ASN A 208 -17.48 -2.63 8.27
CA ASN A 208 -17.92 -3.03 9.60
C ASN A 208 -16.76 -3.19 10.60
N PHE A 209 -15.52 -3.31 10.09
CA PHE A 209 -14.31 -3.52 10.88
C PHE A 209 -13.44 -2.27 11.01
N LEU A 210 -13.83 -1.14 10.39
CA LEU A 210 -13.11 0.13 10.58
C LEU A 210 -13.05 0.51 12.07
N SER A 211 -11.98 1.13 12.53
CA SER A 211 -11.93 1.61 13.91
C SER A 211 -12.69 2.94 14.05
N ASN A 212 -13.03 3.32 15.29
CA ASN A 212 -13.62 4.62 15.57
C ASN A 212 -12.62 5.75 15.27
N MET A 213 -13.01 6.67 14.41
CA MET A 213 -12.24 7.83 13.98
C MET A 213 -12.59 9.09 14.76
N GLY A 214 -13.45 9.00 15.77
CA GLY A 214 -13.83 10.10 16.67
C GLY A 214 -12.74 10.50 17.67
N THR A 215 -11.47 10.36 17.32
CA THR A 215 -10.33 10.62 18.19
C THR A 215 -9.75 12.00 17.93
N GLU A 216 -9.09 12.58 18.94
CA GLU A 216 -8.40 13.88 18.79
C GLU A 216 -7.36 13.83 17.66
N GLU A 217 -6.66 12.70 17.52
CA GLU A 217 -5.66 12.50 16.47
C GLU A 217 -6.26 12.57 15.07
N PHE A 218 -7.35 11.82 14.80
CA PHE A 218 -7.98 11.83 13.49
C PHE A 218 -8.68 13.16 13.20
N LEU A 219 -9.47 13.67 14.14
CA LEU A 219 -10.22 14.92 13.95
C LEU A 219 -9.31 16.14 13.80
N SER A 220 -8.07 16.10 14.31
CA SER A 220 -7.07 17.15 14.06
C SER A 220 -6.62 17.24 12.59
N CYS A 221 -6.84 16.17 11.82
CA CYS A 221 -6.45 16.08 10.42
C CYS A 221 -7.54 16.58 9.46
N LEU A 222 -8.69 17.02 9.97
CA LEU A 222 -9.81 17.52 9.19
C LEU A 222 -9.75 19.04 9.00
N SER A 223 -10.25 19.52 7.85
CA SER A 223 -10.51 20.93 7.61
C SER A 223 -11.65 21.44 8.51
N ARG A 224 -11.80 22.77 8.65
CA ARG A 224 -12.97 23.32 9.38
C ARG A 224 -14.30 22.86 8.73
N PRO A 225 -14.50 22.98 7.41
CA PRO A 225 -15.69 22.46 6.75
C PRO A 225 -15.94 20.97 6.99
N ALA A 226 -14.88 20.15 6.99
CA ALA A 226 -14.99 18.72 7.24
C ALA A 226 -15.41 18.43 8.70
N LEU A 227 -14.85 19.15 9.68
CA LEU A 227 -15.27 19.03 11.09
C LEU A 227 -16.72 19.47 11.31
N GLU A 228 -17.14 20.55 10.68
CA GLU A 228 -18.54 21.01 10.72
C GLU A 228 -19.47 20.02 10.01
N GLY A 229 -19.00 19.38 8.95
CA GLY A 229 -19.68 18.26 8.31
C GLY A 229 -19.91 17.09 9.27
N SER A 230 -18.91 16.72 10.06
CA SER A 230 -19.02 15.69 11.10
C SER A 230 -20.01 16.02 12.22
N CYS A 231 -20.43 17.28 12.36
CA CYS A 231 -21.44 17.69 13.34
C CYS A 231 -22.89 17.40 12.91
N LYS A 232 -23.16 17.25 11.61
CA LYS A 232 -24.54 17.29 11.06
C LYS A 232 -25.50 16.26 11.65
N ASP A 233 -25.00 15.09 12.00
CA ASP A 233 -25.80 13.98 12.53
C ASP A 233 -25.57 13.77 14.03
N THR A 234 -25.02 14.78 14.71
CA THR A 234 -24.66 14.74 16.13
C THR A 234 -25.36 15.88 16.88
N PRO A 235 -25.54 15.78 18.21
CA PRO A 235 -25.98 16.91 19.02
C PRO A 235 -24.90 18.01 19.18
N VAL A 236 -23.70 17.84 18.60
CA VAL A 236 -22.59 18.78 18.75
C VAL A 236 -22.75 19.94 17.76
N LEU A 237 -22.89 21.16 18.27
CA LEU A 237 -22.94 22.36 17.43
C LEU A 237 -21.52 22.86 17.09
N PRO A 238 -21.28 23.30 15.83
CA PRO A 238 -20.07 24.05 15.46
C PRO A 238 -19.82 25.25 16.36
N ARG A 239 -18.60 25.36 16.88
CA ARG A 239 -18.16 26.45 17.75
C ARG A 239 -17.23 27.40 17.01
N ALA A 240 -17.11 28.64 17.50
CA ALA A 240 -16.26 29.67 16.90
C ALA A 240 -14.78 29.25 16.78
N ARG A 241 -14.29 28.42 17.71
CA ARG A 241 -12.95 27.84 17.67
C ARG A 241 -13.04 26.37 17.26
N VAL A 242 -12.31 26.03 16.20
CA VAL A 242 -12.22 24.65 15.67
C VAL A 242 -11.76 23.65 16.72
N LYS A 243 -10.84 24.06 17.61
CA LYS A 243 -10.36 23.24 18.73
C LYS A 243 -11.51 22.85 19.67
N ASP A 244 -12.45 23.76 19.92
CA ASP A 244 -13.54 23.51 20.85
C ASP A 244 -14.62 22.63 20.20
N THR A 245 -14.88 22.80 18.89
CA THR A 245 -15.73 21.88 18.11
C THR A 245 -15.13 20.48 18.13
N ARG A 246 -13.82 20.36 17.89
CA ARG A 246 -13.12 19.07 17.91
C ARG A 246 -13.21 18.40 19.27
N ALA A 247 -12.92 19.11 20.36
CA ALA A 247 -13.01 18.55 21.71
C ALA A 247 -14.43 18.04 22.03
N ALA A 248 -15.47 18.75 21.58
CA ALA A 248 -16.85 18.31 21.75
C ALA A 248 -17.19 17.06 20.93
N LEU A 249 -16.72 16.97 19.68
CA LEU A 249 -16.86 15.77 18.86
C LEU A 249 -16.10 14.58 19.45
N VAL A 250 -14.87 14.79 19.94
CA VAL A 250 -14.11 13.73 20.62
C VAL A 250 -14.88 13.19 21.81
N GLU A 251 -15.48 14.06 22.63
CA GLU A 251 -16.24 13.61 23.80
C GLU A 251 -17.49 12.82 23.38
N HIS A 252 -18.24 13.31 22.40
CA HIS A 252 -19.42 12.63 21.89
C HIS A 252 -19.09 11.23 21.31
N PHE A 253 -18.03 11.15 20.49
CA PHE A 253 -17.61 9.89 19.88
C PHE A 253 -16.77 8.99 20.81
N ARG A 254 -16.71 9.27 22.12
CA ARG A 254 -16.28 8.25 23.09
C ARG A 254 -17.32 7.15 23.23
N GLU A 255 -18.59 7.54 23.18
CA GLU A 255 -19.73 6.63 23.35
C GLU A 255 -20.29 6.19 21.98
N GLU A 256 -20.19 7.05 20.98
CA GLU A 256 -20.67 6.75 19.62
C GLU A 256 -19.53 6.46 18.63
N ARG A 257 -19.81 5.59 17.65
CA ARG A 257 -18.86 5.23 16.62
C ARG A 257 -18.91 6.24 15.48
N PHE A 258 -17.78 6.91 15.21
CA PHE A 258 -17.60 7.76 14.05
C PHE A 258 -16.69 7.09 13.02
N VAL A 259 -17.14 7.03 11.77
CA VAL A 259 -16.30 6.63 10.63
C VAL A 259 -16.43 7.71 9.57
N HIS A 260 -15.30 8.27 9.15
CA HIS A 260 -15.29 9.33 8.14
C HIS A 260 -15.63 8.73 6.75
N PRO A 261 -16.50 9.36 5.93
CA PRO A 261 -16.90 8.82 4.63
C PRO A 261 -15.72 8.53 3.70
N ALA A 262 -14.69 9.37 3.75
CA ALA A 262 -13.46 9.18 2.99
C ALA A 262 -12.64 7.94 3.41
N ALA A 263 -13.04 7.19 4.43
CA ALA A 263 -12.42 5.94 4.86
C ALA A 263 -13.20 4.68 4.42
N LEU A 264 -14.48 4.79 4.09
CA LEU A 264 -15.31 3.67 3.64
C LEU A 264 -14.71 2.97 2.42
N PHE A 265 -14.94 1.67 2.23
CA PHE A 265 -14.32 0.81 1.21
C PHE A 265 -14.84 0.99 -0.20
N ALA A 266 -16.07 1.48 -0.36
CA ALA A 266 -16.68 1.73 -1.65
C ALA A 266 -15.69 2.44 -2.62
N PRO A 267 -15.34 1.82 -3.76
CA PRO A 267 -14.38 2.41 -4.69
C PRO A 267 -14.99 3.64 -5.37
N ASP A 268 -14.12 4.59 -5.72
CA ASP A 268 -14.53 5.69 -6.58
C ASP A 268 -14.92 5.14 -7.95
N LYS A 269 -16.16 5.41 -8.39
CA LYS A 269 -16.73 4.84 -9.61
C LYS A 269 -15.91 5.20 -10.84
N ALA A 270 -15.46 6.46 -10.95
CA ALA A 270 -14.69 6.90 -12.10
C ALA A 270 -13.32 6.21 -12.17
N ARG A 271 -12.60 6.14 -11.04
CA ARG A 271 -11.33 5.42 -10.94
C ARG A 271 -11.49 3.93 -11.24
N LEU A 272 -12.58 3.31 -10.77
CA LEU A 272 -12.85 1.90 -11.05
C LEU A 272 -13.11 1.68 -12.54
N SER A 273 -13.93 2.51 -13.16
CA SER A 273 -14.17 2.47 -14.60
C SER A 273 -12.87 2.64 -15.40
N SER A 274 -12.02 3.62 -15.06
CA SER A 274 -10.72 3.78 -15.72
C SER A 274 -9.83 2.55 -15.58
N TRP A 275 -9.78 1.95 -14.38
CA TRP A 275 -9.00 0.74 -14.13
C TRP A 275 -9.52 -0.45 -14.94
N LEU A 276 -10.86 -0.60 -15.03
CA LEU A 276 -11.49 -1.64 -15.83
C LEU A 276 -11.15 -1.49 -17.32
N THR A 277 -11.33 -0.29 -17.88
CA THR A 277 -10.99 -0.01 -19.30
C THR A 277 -9.49 -0.22 -19.59
N GLY A 278 -8.61 0.10 -18.64
CA GLY A 278 -7.17 -0.11 -18.81
C GLY A 278 -6.76 -1.58 -18.83
N ASN A 279 -7.60 -2.47 -18.29
CA ASN A 279 -7.30 -3.90 -18.12
C ASN A 279 -8.19 -4.82 -18.98
N THR A 280 -9.11 -4.28 -19.77
CA THR A 280 -9.80 -5.06 -20.80
C THR A 280 -8.81 -5.41 -21.90
N ALA A 281 -8.72 -6.68 -22.28
CA ALA A 281 -7.88 -7.12 -23.38
C ALA A 281 -8.24 -6.35 -24.66
N SER A 282 -7.31 -5.53 -25.16
CA SER A 282 -7.36 -5.07 -26.54
C SER A 282 -7.31 -6.33 -27.41
N GLY A 283 -8.32 -6.55 -28.25
CA GLY A 283 -8.40 -7.72 -29.13
C GLY A 283 -7.39 -7.67 -30.26
N GLU A 284 -6.10 -7.71 -29.96
CA GLU A 284 -4.98 -7.79 -30.90
C GLU A 284 -4.16 -9.06 -30.61
N ASP A 285 -4.86 -10.20 -30.56
CA ASP A 285 -4.28 -11.50 -30.87
C ASP A 285 -5.06 -12.02 -32.09
N ASP A 286 -5.08 -11.25 -33.19
CA ASP A 286 -5.54 -11.75 -34.48
C ASP A 286 -4.31 -12.31 -35.22
N PRO A 287 -4.13 -13.63 -35.35
CA PRO A 287 -2.99 -14.23 -36.02
C PRO A 287 -3.01 -14.09 -37.56
N ASP A 288 -3.98 -13.36 -38.12
CA ASP A 288 -4.25 -13.29 -39.56
C ASP A 288 -3.68 -12.06 -40.29
N ASP A 289 -2.75 -11.29 -39.71
CA ASP A 289 -1.96 -10.31 -40.49
C ASP A 289 -0.73 -10.97 -41.17
N GLN A 290 -1.00 -12.02 -41.93
CA GLN A 290 -0.12 -12.46 -43.02
C GLN A 290 -0.47 -11.66 -44.28
N GLY A 291 -0.10 -10.38 -44.29
CA GLY A 291 -0.24 -9.49 -45.44
C GLY A 291 1.03 -9.41 -46.28
N GLU A 292 1.14 -10.31 -47.26
CA GLU A 292 1.74 -10.17 -48.60
C GLU A 292 2.99 -9.28 -48.80
N GLY A 293 4.11 -9.90 -49.22
CA GLY A 293 5.33 -9.19 -49.63
C GLY A 293 5.26 -8.49 -50.99
N PRO A 294 6.38 -7.89 -51.43
CA PRO A 294 6.73 -7.92 -52.85
C PRO A 294 8.17 -8.36 -53.11
N GLU A 295 8.33 -9.05 -54.24
CA GLU A 295 9.53 -9.67 -54.79
C GLU A 295 10.64 -8.69 -55.27
N ALA A 296 11.83 -9.29 -55.39
CA ALA A 296 12.85 -9.15 -56.43
C ALA A 296 13.91 -8.02 -56.36
N GLY A 297 15.17 -8.44 -56.43
CA GLY A 297 16.35 -7.60 -56.67
C GLY A 297 17.66 -8.37 -56.55
N ASP A 298 17.97 -9.11 -57.62
CA ASP A 298 19.19 -9.87 -57.94
C ASP A 298 20.53 -9.15 -57.60
N ASP A 299 21.50 -9.85 -57.00
CA ASP A 299 22.92 -9.73 -57.41
C ASP A 299 23.71 -10.99 -57.01
N ALA A 300 24.46 -11.49 -57.98
CA ALA A 300 25.17 -12.76 -57.99
C ALA A 300 26.64 -12.58 -57.58
N GLY A 301 27.26 -13.63 -57.02
CA GLY A 301 28.71 -13.61 -56.78
C GLY A 301 29.31 -14.83 -56.09
N ALA A 302 29.37 -15.96 -56.82
CA ALA A 302 30.44 -16.98 -56.89
C ALA A 302 30.95 -17.66 -55.58
N GLU A 303 30.70 -18.97 -55.43
CA GLU A 303 31.68 -20.08 -55.58
C GLU A 303 32.46 -20.39 -54.27
N LEU A 304 32.74 -21.61 -53.80
CA LEU A 304 32.58 -23.01 -54.21
C LEU A 304 32.86 -23.88 -52.95
N SER A 305 32.28 -25.09 -52.92
CA SER A 305 32.75 -26.39 -52.34
C SER A 305 33.56 -26.41 -51.02
N ASP A 306 33.31 -27.28 -50.05
CA ASP A 306 33.35 -28.74 -50.17
C ASP A 306 32.66 -29.46 -48.99
N GLU A 307 32.19 -30.65 -49.32
CA GLU A 307 31.55 -31.65 -48.48
C GLU A 307 32.51 -32.26 -47.41
N GLU A 308 31.95 -32.55 -46.23
CA GLU A 308 32.14 -33.68 -45.28
C GLU A 308 33.44 -34.56 -45.28
N PRO A 309 33.83 -35.24 -44.15
CA PRO A 309 32.93 -35.91 -43.22
C PRO A 309 33.34 -36.05 -41.73
N PHE A 310 32.31 -36.41 -40.96
CA PHE A 310 32.26 -37.28 -39.78
C PHE A 310 33.45 -38.24 -39.58
N ARG A 311 34.04 -38.26 -38.37
CA ARG A 311 34.72 -39.44 -37.80
C ARG A 311 34.53 -39.52 -36.28
N GLU A 312 33.72 -40.50 -35.91
CA GLU A 312 33.65 -41.17 -34.61
C GLU A 312 34.77 -42.23 -34.56
N ALA A 313 35.53 -42.30 -33.46
CA ALA A 313 36.31 -43.49 -33.07
C ALA A 313 36.67 -43.42 -31.58
N ALA A 314 36.47 -44.55 -30.92
CA ALA A 314 36.60 -44.83 -29.50
C ALA A 314 38.05 -44.99 -29.01
N GLU A 315 38.26 -44.72 -27.72
CA GLU A 315 38.83 -45.65 -26.72
C GLU A 315 38.37 -45.25 -25.31
#